data_AF-A0A8G2C8J7-F1
#
_entry.id   AF-A0A8G2C8J7-F1
#
_cell.length_a   1.000
_cell.length_b   1.000
_cell.length_c   1.000
_cell.angle_alpha   90.00
_cell.angle_beta   90.00
_cell.angle_gamma   90.00
#
_symmetry.space_group_name_H-M   'P 1'
#
loop_
_entity.id
_entity.type
_entity.pdbx_description
1 polymer ?
#
loop_
_entity_poly.entity_id
_entity_poly.type
_entity_poly.pdbx_seq_one_letter_code
_entity_poly.pdbx_strand_id
1 'polypeptide(L)' 'MNRSFMSAFVVMVCLLSGCAYMGYHGKSIQTYPDIHAGARTDKDCLMCHAPQNAVKSGAPETPHPDFTGCLKCHNDTI' A
#
# COMPACT_ATOMS: atom_id res chain seq x y z
N MET A 1 17.78 -8.08 -35.99
CA MET A 1 16.80 -8.22 -34.90
C MET A 1 15.43 -7.82 -35.45
N ASN A 2 14.49 -8.74 -35.56
CA ASN A 2 13.21 -8.48 -36.23
C ASN A 2 12.41 -7.43 -35.44
N ARG A 3 11.97 -6.34 -36.12
CA ARG A 3 11.26 -5.22 -35.48
C ARG A 3 10.02 -5.69 -34.73
N SER A 4 9.32 -6.71 -35.24
CA SER A 4 8.16 -7.33 -34.59
C SER A 4 8.49 -8.01 -33.25
N PHE A 5 9.69 -8.58 -33.13
CA PHE A 5 10.14 -9.25 -31.91
C PHE A 5 10.48 -8.24 -30.80
N MET A 6 11.06 -7.10 -31.18
CA MET A 6 11.37 -6.01 -30.25
C MET A 6 10.09 -5.34 -29.73
N SER A 7 9.08 -5.13 -30.60
CA SER A 7 7.80 -4.56 -30.18
C SER A 7 7.04 -5.47 -29.22
N ALA A 8 7.02 -6.79 -29.48
CA ALA A 8 6.37 -7.76 -28.58
C ALA A 8 7.03 -7.80 -27.19
N PHE A 9 8.37 -7.72 -27.14
CA PHE A 9 9.12 -7.70 -25.89
C PHE A 9 8.83 -6.45 -25.05
N VAL A 10 8.79 -5.27 -25.67
CA VAL A 10 8.50 -4.01 -24.97
C VAL A 10 7.08 -4.01 -24.40
N VAL A 11 6.08 -4.44 -25.17
CA VAL A 11 4.69 -4.53 -24.70
C VAL A 11 4.58 -5.51 -23.52
N MET A 12 5.24 -6.66 -23.60
CA MET A 12 5.28 -7.65 -22.52
C MET A 12 5.92 -7.09 -21.24
N VAL A 13 7.03 -6.35 -21.34
CA VAL A 13 7.68 -5.73 -20.18
C VAL A 13 6.76 -4.68 -19.53
N CYS A 14 6.12 -3.81 -20.33
CA CYS A 14 5.20 -2.79 -19.81
C CYS A 14 3.98 -3.40 -19.10
N LEU A 15 3.43 -4.50 -19.64
CA LEU A 15 2.31 -5.21 -19.02
C LEU A 15 2.70 -5.89 -17.69
N LEU A 16 3.94 -6.36 -17.56
CA LEU A 16 4.43 -6.99 -16.33
C LEU A 16 4.84 -5.97 -15.27
N SER A 17 5.35 -4.79 -15.65
CA SER A 17 5.77 -3.75 -14.71
C SER A 17 4.61 -2.90 -14.16
N GLY A 18 3.48 -2.81 -14.88
CA GLY A 18 2.33 -2.01 -14.46
C GLY A 18 1.69 -2.45 -13.15
N CYS A 19 1.75 -3.75 -12.84
CA CYS A 19 1.16 -4.31 -11.61
C CYS A 19 1.99 -4.01 -10.34
N ALA A 20 3.25 -3.59 -10.48
CA ALA A 20 4.13 -3.34 -9.34
C ALA A 20 4.01 -1.91 -8.78
N TYR A 21 3.44 -0.96 -9.53
CA TYR A 21 3.61 0.47 -9.24
C TYR A 21 2.47 1.12 -8.44
N MET A 22 1.28 0.51 -8.34
CA MET A 22 0.10 1.22 -7.75
C MET A 22 -0.69 0.47 -6.67
N GLY A 23 -0.32 -0.76 -6.31
CA GLY A 23 -1.13 -1.60 -5.40
C GLY A 23 -0.51 -2.01 -4.08
N TYR A 24 0.81 -1.86 -3.90
CA TYR A 24 1.54 -2.46 -2.77
C TYR A 24 2.03 -1.48 -1.70
N HIS A 25 1.88 -0.17 -1.90
CA HIS A 25 2.13 0.82 -0.84
C HIS A 25 0.78 1.28 -0.28
N GLY A 26 0.62 1.15 1.04
CA GLY A 26 -0.58 1.63 1.73
C GLY A 26 -0.83 3.11 1.44
N LYS A 27 -2.11 3.49 1.34
CA LYS A 27 -2.50 4.88 1.08
C LYS A 27 -2.21 5.77 2.30
N SER A 28 -2.09 7.07 2.06
CA SER A 28 -2.10 8.07 3.13
C SER A 28 -3.40 7.98 3.95
N ILE A 29 -3.30 8.12 5.28
CA ILE A 29 -4.47 8.25 6.16
C ILE A 29 -5.33 9.47 5.79
N GLN A 30 -4.75 10.47 5.11
CA GLN A 30 -5.46 11.66 4.64
C GLN A 30 -6.50 11.35 3.55
N THR A 31 -6.41 10.18 2.90
CA THR A 31 -7.45 9.74 1.94
C THR A 31 -8.76 9.37 2.65
N TYR A 32 -8.70 8.96 3.93
CA TYR A 32 -9.86 8.55 4.72
C TYR A 32 -9.79 9.18 6.11
N PRO A 33 -9.92 10.51 6.22
CA PRO A 33 -9.63 11.25 7.46
C PRO A 33 -10.63 10.92 8.58
N ASP A 34 -11.87 10.59 8.25
CA ASP A 34 -12.93 10.33 9.24
C ASP A 34 -12.66 9.06 10.04
N ILE A 35 -12.23 7.97 9.38
CA ILE A 35 -11.96 6.68 10.04
C ILE A 35 -10.59 6.66 10.74
N HIS A 36 -9.67 7.54 10.33
CA HIS A 36 -8.36 7.71 10.96
C HIS A 36 -8.33 8.90 11.93
N ALA A 37 -9.48 9.48 12.25
CA ALA A 37 -9.59 10.61 13.17
C ALA A 37 -9.00 10.23 14.54
N GLY A 38 -7.88 10.85 14.90
CA GLY A 38 -7.20 10.64 16.17
C GLY A 38 -6.11 9.57 16.18
N ALA A 39 -5.82 8.90 15.06
CA ALA A 39 -4.65 8.03 14.96
C ALA A 39 -3.35 8.86 15.08
N ARG A 40 -2.57 8.62 16.14
CA ARG A 40 -1.32 9.37 16.41
C ARG A 40 -0.11 8.47 16.62
N THR A 41 -0.34 7.20 16.90
CA THR A 41 0.68 6.22 17.23
C THR A 41 0.53 4.96 16.39
N ASP A 42 1.62 4.21 16.22
CA ASP A 42 1.58 2.91 15.52
C ASP A 42 0.59 1.95 16.21
N LYS A 43 0.45 2.05 17.53
CA LYS A 43 -0.52 1.27 18.30
C LYS A 43 -1.95 1.53 17.84
N ASP A 44 -2.30 2.79 17.55
CA ASP A 44 -3.63 3.14 17.05
C ASP A 44 -3.89 2.47 15.70
N CYS A 45 -2.88 2.47 14.82
CA CYS A 45 -2.95 1.84 13.51
C CYS A 45 -3.11 0.31 13.63
N LEU A 46 -2.31 -0.33 14.50
CA LEU A 46 -2.30 -1.79 14.68
C LEU A 46 -3.55 -2.34 15.38
N MET A 47 -4.39 -1.48 15.97
CA MET A 47 -5.71 -1.92 16.48
C MET A 47 -6.57 -2.55 15.38
N CYS A 48 -6.43 -2.07 14.14
CA CYS A 48 -7.18 -2.56 12.99
C CYS A 48 -6.26 -3.24 11.97
N HIS A 49 -5.09 -2.65 11.68
CA HIS A 49 -4.22 -3.10 10.59
C HIS A 49 -3.30 -4.28 10.93
N ALA A 50 -3.22 -4.72 12.19
CA ALA A 50 -2.41 -5.89 12.54
C ALA A 50 -2.98 -7.18 11.93
N PRO A 51 -2.16 -8.19 11.56
CA PRO A 51 -2.61 -9.44 10.94
C PRO A 51 -3.77 -10.12 11.67
N GLN A 52 -3.69 -10.16 13.00
CA GLN A 52 -4.71 -10.77 13.85
C GLN A 52 -6.02 -9.97 13.95
N ASN A 53 -6.01 -8.69 13.56
CA ASN A 53 -7.13 -7.75 13.71
C ASN A 53 -7.75 -7.33 12.36
N ALA A 54 -7.00 -7.41 11.27
CA ALA A 54 -7.39 -6.93 9.94
C ALA A 54 -8.69 -7.59 9.44
N VAL A 55 -8.77 -8.92 9.54
CA VAL A 55 -9.97 -9.67 9.14
C VAL A 55 -11.22 -9.23 9.90
N LYS A 56 -11.08 -8.91 11.20
CA LYS A 56 -12.20 -8.51 12.05
C LYS A 56 -12.61 -7.05 11.82
N SER A 57 -11.65 -6.17 11.59
CA SER A 57 -11.91 -4.73 11.37
C SER A 57 -12.34 -4.43 9.93
N GLY A 58 -12.07 -5.33 8.98
CA GLY A 58 -12.23 -5.07 7.55
C GLY A 58 -11.17 -4.11 6.99
N ALA A 59 -10.18 -3.72 7.80
CA ALA A 59 -9.05 -2.91 7.37
C ALA A 59 -8.04 -3.78 6.60
N PRO A 60 -7.28 -3.19 5.66
CA PRO A 60 -6.17 -3.90 5.02
C PRO A 60 -5.11 -4.27 6.06
N GLU A 61 -4.59 -5.48 5.97
CA GLU A 61 -3.48 -5.93 6.81
C GLU A 61 -2.20 -5.18 6.45
N THR A 62 -1.43 -4.76 7.46
CA THR A 62 -0.08 -4.22 7.23
C THR A 62 0.89 -5.35 6.88
N PRO A 63 1.68 -5.24 5.80
CA PRO A 63 2.68 -6.25 5.45
C PRO A 63 3.93 -6.19 6.34
N HIS A 64 4.03 -5.19 7.23
CA HIS A 64 5.17 -4.96 8.11
C HIS A 64 4.71 -4.66 9.55
N PRO A 65 4.16 -5.66 10.27
CA PRO A 65 3.58 -5.47 11.60
C PRO A 65 4.61 -5.12 12.68
N ASP A 66 5.88 -5.48 12.48
CA ASP A 66 6.97 -5.18 13.40
C ASP A 66 7.67 -3.84 13.11
N PHE A 67 7.27 -3.15 12.02
CA PHE A 67 7.83 -1.85 11.67
C PHE A 67 7.18 -0.74 12.52
N THR A 68 7.99 0.26 12.89
CA THR A 68 7.52 1.41 13.68
C THR A 68 7.67 2.74 12.92
N GLY A 69 6.76 3.67 13.18
CA GLY A 69 6.62 4.93 12.48
C GLY A 69 5.72 4.84 11.26
N CYS A 70 4.53 4.25 11.38
CA CYS A 70 3.55 4.13 10.29
C CYS A 70 3.28 5.50 9.62
N LEU A 71 3.11 6.54 10.43
CA LEU A 71 2.81 7.90 9.97
C LEU A 71 4.00 8.62 9.31
N LYS A 72 5.22 8.06 9.34
CA LYS A 72 6.35 8.62 8.59
C LYS A 72 6.14 8.47 7.08
N CYS A 73 5.42 7.42 6.67
CA CYS A 73 5.18 7.10 5.27
C CYS A 73 3.70 7.24 4.88
N HIS A 74 2.77 7.01 5.80
CA HIS A 74 1.32 7.00 5.53
C HIS A 74 0.58 8.24 6.03
N ASN A 75 1.28 9.35 6.25
CA ASN A 75 0.67 10.66 6.53
C ASN A 75 1.21 11.73 5.57
N ASP A 76 1.49 11.32 4.34
CA ASP A 76 1.89 12.17 3.23
C ASP A 76 0.68 12.94 2.67
N THR A 77 0.98 14.10 2.08
CA THR A 77 -0.01 14.92 1.38
C THR A 77 -0.47 14.22 0.11
N ILE A 78 -1.78 14.11 -0.04
CA ILE A 78 -2.47 13.59 -1.23
C ILE A 78 -2.47 14.58 -2.39
#